data_AF-A0A938TAV3-F1
#
_entry.id   AF-A0A938TAV3-F1
#
_cell.length_a   1.000
_cell.length_b   1.000
_cell.length_c   1.000
_cell.angle_alpha   90.00
_cell.angle_beta   90.00
_cell.angle_gamma   90.00
#
_symmetry.space_group_name_H-M   'P 1'
#
loop_
_entity.id
_entity.type
_entity.pdbx_description
1 polymer ?
#
loop_
_entity_poly.entity_id
_entity_poly.type
_entity_poly.pdbx_seq_one_letter_code
_entity_poly.pdbx_strand_id
1 'polypeptide(L)'
;MMRKNRKHRVHGRIVSVHAVGLSVLVVFVLVGYLAMDNRCGARGQLIKDLERRYASLEDERIREEAKWNAMKTPDAMGQHLLRHGLSMTYARPDQIIRMPHSDSAVALVAEYQERERSARASRRTP
;
A
#
# COMPACT_ATOMS: atom_id res chain seq x y z
N MET A 1 48.25 -24.07 -78.22
CA MET A 1 47.11 -24.57 -77.39
C MET A 1 46.55 -23.43 -76.57
N MET A 2 45.36 -22.92 -76.92
CA MET A 2 44.81 -21.69 -76.32
C MET A 2 43.74 -22.05 -75.28
N ARG A 3 44.02 -21.74 -74.00
CA ARG A 3 43.15 -22.04 -72.85
C ARG A 3 41.97 -21.06 -72.84
N LYS A 4 40.79 -21.50 -73.28
CA LYS A 4 39.55 -20.68 -73.25
C LYS A 4 39.04 -20.57 -71.81
N ASN A 5 39.14 -19.35 -71.27
CA ASN A 5 38.62 -18.99 -69.95
C ASN A 5 37.08 -18.90 -70.02
N ARG A 6 36.37 -19.90 -69.47
CA ARG A 6 34.90 -19.94 -69.42
C ARG A 6 34.42 -18.98 -68.32
N LYS A 7 33.98 -17.79 -68.72
CA LYS A 7 33.30 -16.84 -67.83
C LYS A 7 32.02 -17.50 -67.30
N HIS A 8 32.02 -17.80 -66.00
CA HIS A 8 30.90 -18.34 -65.27
C HIS A 8 29.79 -17.29 -65.24
N ARG A 9 28.77 -17.43 -66.11
CA ARG A 9 27.57 -16.60 -66.07
C ARG A 9 26.75 -17.03 -64.85
N VAL A 10 26.95 -16.33 -63.74
CA VAL A 10 26.06 -16.40 -62.59
C VAL A 10 24.73 -15.83 -63.07
N HIS A 11 23.75 -16.71 -63.30
CA HIS A 11 22.39 -16.31 -63.59
C HIS A 11 21.81 -15.72 -62.31
N GLY A 12 22.02 -14.41 -62.10
CA GLY A 12 21.28 -13.65 -61.11
C GLY A 12 19.81 -13.71 -61.50
N ARG A 13 19.07 -14.64 -60.92
CA ARG A 13 17.63 -14.77 -61.09
C ARG A 13 17.02 -13.51 -60.50
N ILE A 14 16.74 -12.52 -61.34
CA ILE A 14 16.04 -11.28 -60.97
C ILE A 14 14.66 -11.73 -60.47
N VAL A 15 14.50 -11.78 -59.15
CA VAL A 15 13.22 -12.10 -58.52
C VAL A 15 12.30 -10.93 -58.79
N SER A 16 11.07 -11.22 -59.25
CA SER A 16 10.05 -10.20 -59.52
C SER A 16 9.89 -9.28 -58.31
N VAL A 17 9.93 -7.96 -58.54
CA VAL A 17 9.78 -6.93 -57.50
C VAL A 17 8.52 -7.16 -56.65
N HIS A 18 7.44 -7.65 -57.27
CA HIS A 18 6.20 -8.00 -56.57
C HIS A 18 6.37 -9.16 -55.59
N ALA A 19 7.16 -10.18 -55.93
CA ALA A 19 7.41 -11.32 -55.05
C ALA A 19 8.26 -10.89 -53.84
N VAL A 20 9.23 -10.00 -54.04
CA VAL A 20 10.01 -9.40 -52.94
C VAL A 20 9.10 -8.57 -52.03
N GLY A 21 8.27 -7.69 -52.59
CA GLY A 21 7.34 -6.87 -51.82
C GLY A 21 6.36 -7.71 -50.98
N LEU A 22 5.80 -8.78 -51.56
CA LEU A 22 4.88 -9.69 -50.87
C LEU A 22 5.60 -10.45 -49.74
N SER A 23 6.82 -10.90 -49.97
CA SER A 23 7.62 -11.56 -48.93
C SER A 23 7.92 -10.64 -47.74
N VAL A 24 8.28 -9.37 -47.99
CA VAL A 24 8.53 -8.39 -46.94
C VAL A 24 7.26 -8.11 -46.14
N LEU A 25 6.11 -7.99 -46.81
CA LEU A 25 4.82 -7.79 -46.15
C LEU A 25 4.46 -8.96 -45.23
N VAL A 26 4.65 -10.20 -45.69
CA VAL A 26 4.41 -11.41 -44.88
C VAL A 26 5.33 -11.43 -43.66
N VAL A 27 6.62 -11.15 -43.84
CA VAL A 27 7.59 -11.08 -42.73
C VAL A 27 7.18 -10.01 -41.72
N PHE A 28 6.75 -8.83 -42.19
CA PHE A 28 6.33 -7.74 -41.30
C PHE A 28 5.11 -8.13 -40.46
N VAL A 29 4.11 -8.76 -41.06
CA VAL A 29 2.92 -9.27 -40.36
C VAL A 29 3.32 -10.32 -39.32
N LEU A 30 4.21 -11.25 -39.68
CA LEU A 30 4.66 -12.33 -38.80
C LEU A 30 5.43 -11.78 -37.59
N VAL A 31 6.35 -10.84 -37.82
CA VAL A 31 7.09 -10.15 -36.77
C VAL A 31 6.16 -9.34 -35.87
N GLY A 32 5.18 -8.62 -36.46
CA GLY A 32 4.18 -7.88 -35.71
C GLY A 32 3.34 -8.79 -34.81
N TYR A 33 2.92 -9.95 -35.32
CA TYR A 33 2.17 -10.94 -34.57
C TYR A 33 2.98 -11.51 -33.39
N LEU A 34 4.23 -11.93 -33.64
CA LEU A 34 5.12 -12.44 -32.58
C LEU A 34 5.43 -11.37 -31.52
N ALA A 35 5.60 -10.12 -31.93
CA ALA A 35 5.83 -9.01 -31.00
C ALA A 35 4.59 -8.74 -30.12
N MET A 36 3.38 -8.84 -30.69
CA MET A 36 2.12 -8.77 -29.94
C MET A 36 2.00 -9.91 -28.93
N ASP A 37 2.25 -11.15 -29.35
CA ASP A 37 2.13 -12.32 -28.50
C ASP A 37 3.12 -12.29 -27.32
N ASN A 38 4.38 -11.94 -27.59
CA ASN A 38 5.40 -11.74 -26.56
C ASN A 38 5.01 -10.64 -25.55
N ARG A 39 4.40 -9.53 -26.02
CA ARG A 39 3.93 -8.45 -25.14
C ARG A 39 2.74 -8.88 -24.30
N CYS A 40 1.81 -9.64 -24.86
CA CYS A 40 0.68 -10.20 -24.11
C CYS A 40 1.15 -11.16 -23.02
N GLY A 41 2.10 -12.04 -23.33
CA GLY A 41 2.73 -12.92 -22.35
C GLY A 41 3.39 -12.16 -21.20
N ALA A 42 4.22 -11.15 -21.52
CA ALA A 42 4.92 -10.34 -20.51
C ALA A 42 3.95 -9.56 -19.61
N ARG A 43 2.89 -8.97 -20.18
CA ARG A 43 1.86 -8.26 -19.40
C ARG A 43 1.06 -9.22 -18.54
N GLY A 44 0.73 -10.41 -19.04
CA GLY A 44 0.04 -11.44 -18.27
C GLY A 44 0.85 -11.92 -17.05
N GLN A 45 2.17 -12.04 -17.20
CA GLN A 45 3.06 -12.35 -16.05
C GLN A 45 3.05 -11.23 -15.02
N LEU A 46 3.15 -9.97 -15.46
CA LEU A 46 3.12 -8.82 -14.57
C LEU A 46 1.80 -8.72 -13.79
N ILE A 47 0.66 -8.98 -14.45
CA ILE A 47 -0.64 -9.02 -13.79
C ILE A 47 -0.66 -10.11 -12.71
N LYS A 48 -0.22 -11.32 -13.03
CA LYS A 48 -0.17 -12.43 -12.06
C LYS A 48 0.73 -12.12 -10.86
N ASP A 49 1.86 -11.47 -11.10
CA ASP A 49 2.78 -11.08 -10.03
C ASP A 49 2.17 -10.00 -9.13
N LEU A 50 1.46 -9.04 -9.70
CA LEU A 50 0.72 -8.03 -8.93
C LEU A 50 -0.41 -8.67 -8.12
N GLU A 51 -1.22 -9.54 -8.74
CA GLU A 51 -2.31 -10.25 -8.06
C GLU A 51 -1.79 -11.06 -6.87
N ARG A 52 -0.66 -11.76 -7.04
CA ARG A 52 0.00 -12.50 -5.95
C ARG A 52 0.44 -11.59 -4.82
N ARG A 53 1.04 -10.44 -5.14
CA ARG A 53 1.47 -9.47 -4.12
C ARG A 53 0.28 -8.88 -3.37
N TYR A 54 -0.81 -8.57 -4.07
CA TYR A 54 -2.04 -8.10 -3.44
C TYR A 54 -2.61 -9.16 -2.50
N ALA A 55 -2.70 -10.42 -2.94
CA ALA A 55 -3.18 -11.52 -2.10
C ALA A 55 -2.33 -11.69 -0.83
N SER A 56 -0.99 -11.66 -0.95
CA SER A 56 -0.12 -11.79 0.23
C SER A 56 -0.26 -10.62 1.22
N LEU A 57 -0.46 -9.39 0.72
CA LEU A 57 -0.66 -8.23 1.58
C LEU A 57 -2.02 -8.26 2.27
N GLU A 58 -3.06 -8.72 1.57
CA GLU A 58 -4.39 -8.87 2.15
C GLU A 58 -4.39 -9.92 3.26
N ASP A 59 -3.72 -11.06 3.06
CA ASP A 59 -3.55 -12.09 4.10
C ASP A 59 -2.82 -11.54 5.33
N GLU A 60 -1.78 -10.74 5.13
CA GLU A 60 -1.05 -10.10 6.22
C GLU A 60 -1.92 -9.07 6.95
N ARG A 61 -2.70 -8.28 6.20
CA ARG A 61 -3.65 -7.31 6.76
C ARG A 61 -4.68 -8.01 7.64
N ILE A 62 -5.28 -9.11 7.15
CA ILE A 62 -6.25 -9.91 7.90
C ILE A 62 -5.60 -10.48 9.18
N ARG A 63 -4.37 -10.98 9.10
CA ARG A 63 -3.65 -11.51 10.26
C ARG A 63 -3.42 -10.43 11.32
N GLU A 64 -2.92 -9.26 10.91
CA GLU A 64 -2.67 -8.16 11.83
C GLU A 64 -3.97 -7.56 12.38
N GLU A 65 -5.05 -7.50 11.59
CA GLU A 65 -6.38 -7.11 12.08
C GLU A 65 -6.92 -8.10 13.11
N ALA A 66 -6.78 -9.40 12.88
CA ALA A 66 -7.19 -10.42 13.85
C ALA A 66 -6.40 -10.28 15.16
N LYS A 67 -5.09 -10.06 15.06
CA LYS A 67 -4.21 -9.83 16.21
C LYS A 67 -4.58 -8.54 16.95
N TRP A 68 -4.84 -7.46 16.22
CA TRP A 68 -5.26 -6.19 16.79
C TRP A 68 -6.61 -6.30 17.49
N ASN A 69 -7.57 -6.96 16.86
CA ASN A 69 -8.90 -7.19 17.44
C ASN A 69 -8.80 -8.03 18.71
N ALA A 70 -7.94 -9.06 18.75
CA ALA A 70 -7.66 -9.82 19.96
C ALA A 70 -7.08 -8.94 21.08
N MET A 71 -6.11 -8.06 20.77
CA MET A 71 -5.50 -7.14 21.75
C MET A 71 -6.48 -6.07 22.26
N LYS A 72 -7.42 -5.62 21.42
CA LYS A 72 -8.39 -4.58 21.78
C LYS A 72 -9.53 -5.11 22.67
N THR A 73 -9.64 -6.41 22.88
CA THR A 73 -10.63 -6.94 23.80
C THR A 73 -10.39 -6.37 25.22
N PRO A 74 -11.45 -5.91 25.91
CA PRO A 74 -11.31 -5.26 27.21
C PRO A 74 -10.65 -6.18 28.25
N ASP A 75 -10.87 -7.50 28.13
CA ASP A 75 -10.25 -8.50 28.99
C ASP A 75 -8.73 -8.59 28.79
N ALA A 76 -8.26 -8.61 27.53
CA ALA A 76 -6.84 -8.62 27.23
C ALA A 76 -6.15 -7.32 27.67
N MET A 77 -6.80 -6.17 27.43
CA MET A 77 -6.32 -4.88 27.94
C MET A 77 -6.24 -4.86 29.47
N GLY A 78 -7.27 -5.35 30.17
CA GLY A 78 -7.29 -5.45 31.62
C GLY A 78 -6.15 -6.31 32.15
N GLN A 79 -5.90 -7.49 31.55
CA GLN A 79 -4.78 -8.35 31.91
C GLN A 79 -3.42 -7.67 31.67
N HIS A 80 -3.25 -6.95 30.56
CA HIS A 80 -2.02 -6.21 30.27
C HIS A 80 -1.79 -5.06 31.27
N LEU A 81 -2.83 -4.29 31.59
CA LEU A 81 -2.76 -3.23 32.59
C LEU A 81 -2.38 -3.79 33.97
N LEU A 82 -3.00 -4.90 34.37
CA LEU A 82 -2.68 -5.59 35.63
C LEU A 82 -1.23 -6.07 35.70
N ARG A 83 -0.66 -6.59 34.58
CA ARG A 83 0.77 -6.96 34.51
C ARG A 83 1.70 -5.78 34.75
N HIS A 84 1.29 -4.57 34.40
CA HIS A 84 2.03 -3.33 34.65
C HIS A 84 1.65 -2.66 35.99
N GLY A 85 0.88 -3.34 36.85
CA GLY A 85 0.45 -2.81 38.15
C GLY A 85 -0.61 -1.72 38.06
N LEU A 86 -1.21 -1.52 36.88
CA LEU A 86 -2.25 -0.53 36.64
C LEU A 86 -3.62 -1.21 36.80
N SER A 87 -4.30 -0.93 37.90
CA SER A 87 -5.71 -1.28 38.06
C SER A 87 -6.56 -0.10 37.61
N MET A 88 -6.96 -0.09 36.34
CA MET A 88 -7.89 0.90 35.80
C MET A 88 -9.29 0.30 35.72
N THR A 89 -10.24 0.92 36.41
CA THR A 89 -11.68 0.67 36.24
C THR A 89 -12.28 1.78 35.38
N TYR A 90 -13.38 1.50 34.70
CA TYR A 90 -14.16 2.58 34.07
C TYR A 90 -14.53 3.63 35.11
N ALA A 91 -14.36 4.90 34.74
CA ALA A 91 -14.77 6.02 35.58
C ALA A 91 -16.29 5.95 35.78
N ARG A 92 -16.72 6.14 37.03
CA ARG A 92 -18.15 6.21 37.32
C ARG A 92 -18.71 7.52 36.76
N PRO A 93 -20.01 7.60 36.41
CA PRO A 93 -20.61 8.79 35.82
C PRO A 93 -20.40 10.08 36.64
N ASP A 94 -20.34 9.97 37.97
CA ASP A 94 -20.07 11.06 38.92
C ASP A 94 -18.63 11.59 38.85
N GLN A 95 -17.70 10.82 38.29
CA GLN A 95 -16.29 11.20 38.13
C GLN A 95 -16.01 11.84 36.76
N ILE A 96 -17.00 11.88 35.86
CA ILE A 96 -16.85 12.42 34.50
C ILE A 96 -17.18 13.90 34.50
N ILE A 97 -16.14 14.75 34.50
CA ILE A 97 -16.30 16.19 34.32
C ILE A 97 -16.41 16.49 32.82
N ARG A 98 -17.60 16.86 32.34
CA ARG A 98 -17.81 17.32 30.96
C ARG A 98 -17.41 18.79 30.88
N MET A 99 -16.30 19.08 30.21
CA MET A 99 -15.91 20.47 29.99
C MET A 99 -16.81 21.11 28.92
N PRO A 100 -17.44 22.26 29.21
CA PRO A 100 -18.13 23.04 28.20
C PRO A 100 -17.13 23.63 27.18
N HIS A 101 -17.64 23.97 25.99
CA HIS A 101 -16.82 24.46 24.86
C HIS A 101 -15.96 25.67 25.26
N SER A 102 -14.78 25.78 24.63
CA SER A 102 -13.58 26.51 25.05
C SER A 102 -13.75 27.93 25.58
N ASP A 103 -14.81 28.64 25.18
CA ASP A 103 -15.06 30.02 25.60
C ASP A 103 -15.40 30.13 27.10
N SER A 104 -15.87 29.03 27.70
CA SER A 104 -16.17 28.93 29.13
C SER A 104 -15.08 28.23 29.96
N ALA A 105 -14.10 27.60 29.30
CA ALA A 105 -13.03 26.88 29.97
C ALA A 105 -12.06 27.84 30.70
N VAL A 106 -11.85 29.04 30.16
CA VAL A 106 -10.99 30.06 30.79
C VAL A 106 -11.62 30.58 32.09
N ALA A 107 -12.95 30.73 32.13
CA ALA A 107 -13.67 31.18 33.31
C ALA A 107 -13.62 30.14 34.46
N LEU A 108 -13.81 28.85 34.13
CA LEU A 108 -13.75 27.76 35.12
C LEU A 108 -12.35 27.58 35.73
N VAL A 109 -11.29 27.78 34.94
CA VAL A 109 -9.90 27.70 35.44
C VAL A 109 -9.61 28.85 36.42
N ALA A 110 -10.12 30.05 36.14
CA ALA A 110 -9.96 31.20 37.05
C ALA A 110 -10.69 30.98 38.39
N GLU A 111 -11.92 30.47 38.35
CA GLU A 111 -12.73 30.19 39.54
C GLU A 111 -12.11 29.07 40.41
N TYR A 112 -11.57 28.03 39.79
CA TYR A 112 -10.83 26.97 40.50
C TYR A 112 -9.57 27.51 41.20
N GLN A 113 -8.81 28.39 40.54
CA GLN A 113 -7.62 28.99 41.13
C GLN A 113 -7.96 29.90 42.30
N GLU A 114 -9.05 30.65 42.23
CA GLU A 114 -9.53 31.48 43.35
C GLU A 114 -10.00 30.62 44.53
N ARG A 115 -10.68 29.51 44.26
CA ARG A 115 -11.09 28.55 45.30
C ARG A 115 -9.90 27.88 45.99
N GLU A 116 -8.86 27.52 45.23
CA GLU A 116 -7.62 27.02 45.82
C GLU A 116 -6.88 28.09 46.65
N ARG A 117 -6.82 29.33 46.17
CA ARG A 117 -6.17 30.44 46.88
C ARG A 117 -6.88 30.77 48.18
N SER A 118 -8.22 30.84 48.16
CA SER A 118 -9.03 31.06 49.36
C SER A 118 -8.96 29.89 50.35
N ALA A 119 -8.96 28.65 49.86
CA ALA A 119 -8.76 27.47 50.71
C ALA A 119 -7.36 27.43 51.34
N ARG A 120 -6.31 27.88 50.63
CA ARG A 120 -4.94 27.99 51.16
C ARG A 120 -4.78 29.17 52.13
N ALA A 121 -5.48 30.28 51.90
CA ALA A 121 -5.49 31.44 52.79
C ALA A 121 -6.19 31.13 54.12
N SER A 122 -7.33 30.44 54.07
CA SER A 122 -8.08 30.01 55.25
C SER A 122 -7.31 28.99 56.12
N ARG A 123 -6.38 28.22 55.54
CA ARG A 123 -5.50 27.30 56.29
C ARG A 123 -4.30 27.99 56.96
N ARG A 124 -4.07 29.29 56.72
CA ARG A 124 -2.89 30.03 57.23
C ARG A 124 -3.19 31.00 58.37
N THR A 125 -4.44 31.15 58.79
CA THR A 125 -4.81 31.91 59.99
C THR A 125 -5.00 30.97 61.17
N PRO A 126 -4.13 31.01 62.21
CA PRO A 126 -4.40 30.39 63.51
C PRO A 126 -5.51 31.12 64.27
#